data_AF-A0AAN8JJF8-F1
#
_entry.id   AF-A0AAN8JJF8-F1
#
_cell.length_a   1.000
_cell.length_b   1.000
_cell.length_c   1.000
_cell.angle_alpha   90.00
_cell.angle_beta   90.00
_cell.angle_gamma   90.00
#
_symmetry.space_group_name_H-M   'P 1'
#
loop_
_entity.id
_entity.type
_entity.pdbx_description
1 polymer ?
#
loop_
_entity_poly.entity_id
_entity_poly.type
_entity_poly.pdbx_seq_one_letter_code
_entity_poly.pdbx_strand_id
1 'polypeptide(L)'
;MAEAAELKHMIMSFRVSELQVLLGFAGRNKSGRKQELLQRALQLVQKGCGLQVQIKIRELYRQIFASNAHRRRFNETTTISPGQPDPQAPTPGIASG
;
A
#
# COMPACT_ATOMS: atom_id res chain seq x y z
N MET A 1 -27.33 -3.84 -5.91
CA MET A 1 -26.56 -4.62 -4.91
C MET A 1 -25.31 -5.30 -5.48
N ALA A 2 -25.30 -5.77 -6.73
CA ALA A 2 -24.14 -6.46 -7.33
C ALA A 2 -22.84 -5.62 -7.39
N GLU A 3 -22.94 -4.33 -7.68
CA GLU A 3 -21.75 -3.50 -7.90
C GLU A 3 -20.88 -3.34 -6.65
N ALA A 4 -21.48 -3.28 -5.46
CA ALA A 4 -20.71 -3.23 -4.21
C ALA A 4 -19.93 -4.53 -3.95
N ALA A 5 -20.48 -5.70 -4.34
CA ALA A 5 -19.83 -6.98 -4.15
C ALA A 5 -18.64 -7.17 -5.09
N GLU A 6 -18.77 -6.77 -6.36
CA GLU A 6 -17.66 -6.77 -7.33
C GLU A 6 -16.52 -5.85 -6.89
N LEU A 7 -16.84 -4.64 -6.45
CA LEU A 7 -15.84 -3.70 -5.94
C LEU A 7 -15.08 -4.25 -4.74
N LYS A 8 -15.77 -4.98 -3.85
CA LYS A 8 -15.12 -5.67 -2.72
C LYS A 8 -14.13 -6.74 -3.19
N HIS A 9 -14.52 -7.56 -4.17
CA HIS A 9 -13.62 -8.55 -4.77
C HIS A 9 -12.39 -7.90 -5.41
N MET A 10 -12.58 -6.80 -6.14
CA MET A 10 -11.46 -6.04 -6.72
C MET A 10 -10.51 -5.51 -5.64
N ILE A 11 -11.04 -4.93 -4.56
CA ILE A 11 -10.26 -4.42 -3.42
C ILE A 11 -9.47 -5.55 -2.73
N MET A 12 -10.04 -6.76 -2.63
CA MET A 12 -9.33 -7.93 -2.08
C MET A 12 -8.10 -8.34 -2.91
N SER A 13 -8.09 -8.01 -4.20
CA SER A 13 -6.96 -8.24 -5.11
C SER A 13 -5.88 -7.15 -5.02
N PHE A 14 -6.18 -5.99 -4.42
CA PHE A 14 -5.25 -4.85 -4.35
C PHE A 14 -4.14 -5.04 -3.32
N ARG A 15 -2.96 -4.45 -3.61
CA ARG A 15 -1.83 -4.37 -2.67
C ARG A 15 -1.93 -3.11 -1.80
N VAL A 16 -1.04 -3.00 -0.82
CA VAL A 16 -0.95 -1.82 0.06
C VAL A 16 -0.87 -0.53 -0.75
N SER A 17 -0.06 -0.48 -1.81
CA SER A 17 0.12 0.73 -2.63
C SER A 17 -1.19 1.18 -3.30
N GLU A 18 -1.94 0.27 -3.92
CA GLU A 18 -3.24 0.61 -4.53
C GLU A 18 -4.30 0.97 -3.48
N LEU A 19 -4.32 0.26 -2.35
CA LEU A 19 -5.20 0.60 -1.23
C LEU A 19 -4.89 2.01 -0.68
N GLN A 20 -3.61 2.39 -0.60
CA GLN A 20 -3.19 3.73 -0.20
C GLN A 20 -3.63 4.80 -1.20
N VAL A 21 -3.51 4.56 -2.50
CA VAL A 21 -4.00 5.47 -3.54
C VAL A 21 -5.52 5.63 -3.45
N LEU A 22 -6.25 4.53 -3.30
CA LEU A 22 -7.70 4.54 -3.17
C LEU A 22 -8.17 5.31 -1.93
N LEU A 23 -7.55 5.05 -0.78
CA LEU A 23 -7.88 5.73 0.47
C LEU A 23 -7.47 7.19 0.43
N GLY A 24 -6.31 7.53 -0.15
CA GLY A 24 -5.89 8.92 -0.36
C GLY A 24 -6.86 9.70 -1.24
N PHE A 25 -7.36 9.07 -2.31
CA PHE A 25 -8.38 9.65 -3.19
C PHE A 25 -9.71 9.88 -2.48
N ALA A 26 -10.10 8.96 -1.58
CA ALA A 26 -11.31 9.08 -0.76
C ALA A 26 -11.15 9.98 0.48
N GLY A 27 -9.98 10.62 0.68
CA GLY A 27 -9.71 11.45 1.87
C GLY A 27 -9.59 10.65 3.18
N ARG A 28 -9.29 9.34 3.09
CA ARG A 28 -9.10 8.44 4.24
C ARG A 28 -7.63 8.31 4.60
N ASN A 29 -7.41 7.87 5.84
CA ASN A 29 -6.07 7.63 6.34
C ASN A 29 -5.41 6.44 5.63
N LYS A 30 -4.27 6.72 4.98
CA LYS A 30 -3.46 5.82 4.14
C LYS A 30 -2.31 5.15 4.88
N SER A 31 -2.26 5.29 6.21
CA SER A 31 -1.29 4.62 7.08
C SER A 31 -1.93 3.48 7.87
N GLY A 32 -1.22 2.36 8.02
CA GLY A 32 -1.67 1.17 8.73
C GLY A 32 -1.21 -0.15 8.09
N ARG A 33 -1.52 -1.29 8.73
CA ARG A 33 -1.29 -2.63 8.15
C ARG A 33 -2.18 -2.85 6.92
N LYS A 34 -1.79 -3.76 6.03
CA LYS A 34 -2.59 -4.16 4.85
C LYS A 34 -4.06 -4.43 5.21
N GLN A 35 -4.31 -5.14 6.32
CA GLN A 35 -5.68 -5.44 6.75
C GLN A 35 -6.46 -4.20 7.18
N GLU A 36 -5.85 -3.26 7.89
CA GLU A 36 -6.48 -1.98 8.26
C GLU A 36 -6.88 -1.19 7.01
N LEU A 37 -5.99 -1.09 6.02
CA LEU A 37 -6.27 -0.41 4.75
C LEU A 37 -7.40 -1.12 3.99
N LEU A 38 -7.36 -2.45 3.92
CA LEU A 38 -8.39 -3.26 3.26
C LEU A 38 -9.75 -3.09 3.93
N GLN A 39 -9.82 -3.22 5.25
CA GLN A 39 -11.07 -3.11 6.01
C GLN A 39 -11.69 -1.72 5.85
N ARG A 40 -10.88 -0.66 5.88
CA ARG A 40 -11.35 0.71 5.64
C ARG A 40 -11.89 0.90 4.22
N ALA A 41 -11.22 0.36 3.20
CA ALA A 41 -11.70 0.42 1.81
C ALA A 41 -13.01 -0.37 1.60
N LEU A 42 -13.13 -1.56 2.21
CA LEU A 42 -14.35 -2.37 2.16
C LEU A 42 -15.52 -1.68 2.86
N GLN A 43 -15.27 -1.05 4.01
CA GLN A 43 -16.26 -0.24 4.73
C GLN A 43 -16.69 0.99 3.93
N LEU A 44 -15.76 1.63 3.22
CA LEU A 44 -16.05 2.77 2.35
C LEU A 44 -17.08 2.37 1.27
N VAL A 45 -16.83 1.26 0.56
CA VAL A 45 -17.75 0.73 -0.46
C VAL A 45 -19.09 0.32 0.13
N GLN A 46 -19.09 -0.26 1.34
CA GLN A 46 -20.29 -0.71 2.01
C GLN A 46 -21.18 0.43 2.53
N LYS A 47 -20.59 1.55 2.97
CA LYS A 47 -21.31 2.75 3.42
C LYS A 47 -21.89 3.61 2.28
N GLY A 48 -21.52 3.32 1.03
CA GLY A 48 -21.90 4.14 -0.12
C GLY A 48 -20.73 5.01 -0.57
N CYS A 49 -19.93 4.49 -1.49
CA CYS A 49 -18.91 5.24 -2.20
C CYS A 49 -19.53 6.02 -3.38
N GLY A 50 -19.03 7.23 -3.63
CA GLY A 50 -19.37 7.97 -4.85
C GLY A 50 -18.84 7.27 -6.13
N LEU A 51 -19.47 7.57 -7.27
CA LEU A 51 -19.16 7.01 -8.60
C LEU A 51 -17.64 7.10 -8.93
N GLN A 52 -17.03 8.22 -8.54
CA GLN A 52 -15.59 8.50 -8.67
C GLN A 52 -14.71 7.38 -8.08
N VAL A 53 -15.06 6.88 -6.89
CA VAL A 53 -14.30 5.82 -6.21
C VAL A 53 -14.49 4.49 -6.91
N GLN A 54 -15.72 4.19 -7.37
CA GLN A 54 -15.99 2.97 -8.13
C GLN A 54 -15.20 2.93 -9.45
N ILE A 55 -15.11 4.07 -10.15
CA ILE A 55 -14.30 4.21 -11.37
C ILE A 55 -12.82 3.98 -11.04
N LYS A 56 -12.30 4.59 -9.96
CA LYS A 56 -10.91 4.43 -9.53
C LYS A 56 -10.56 2.97 -9.20
N ILE A 57 -11.45 2.23 -8.52
CA ILE A 57 -11.26 0.79 -8.25
C ILE A 57 -11.18 0.01 -9.57
N ARG A 58 -12.13 0.22 -10.49
CA ARG A 58 -12.14 -0.47 -11.79
C ARG A 58 -10.90 -0.15 -12.64
N GLU A 59 -10.41 1.09 -12.56
CA GLU A 59 -9.17 1.54 -13.21
C GLU A 59 -7.96 0.82 -12.63
N LEU A 60 -7.79 0.82 -11.31
CA LEU A 60 -6.69 0.15 -10.62
C LEU A 60 -6.71 -1.37 -10.89
N TYR A 61 -7.88 -2.00 -10.85
CA TYR A 61 -8.01 -3.44 -11.11
C TYR A 61 -7.64 -3.83 -12.54
N ARG A 62 -8.15 -3.09 -13.53
CA ARG A 62 -7.74 -3.28 -14.93
C ARG A 62 -6.26 -3.01 -15.12
N GLN A 63 -5.72 -2.00 -14.44
CA GLN A 63 -4.30 -1.70 -14.52
C GLN A 63 -3.47 -2.82 -13.90
N ILE A 64 -3.88 -3.47 -12.81
CA ILE A 64 -3.16 -4.63 -12.26
C ILE A 64 -3.16 -5.79 -13.27
N PHE A 65 -4.31 -6.11 -13.87
CA PHE A 65 -4.43 -7.22 -14.82
C PHE A 65 -3.79 -6.95 -16.20
N ALA A 66 -3.85 -5.72 -16.70
CA ALA A 66 -3.23 -5.30 -17.96
C ALA A 66 -1.76 -4.90 -17.82
N SER A 67 -1.35 -4.43 -16.63
CA SER A 67 -0.02 -3.85 -16.35
C SER A 67 0.85 -4.73 -15.45
N ASN A 68 0.49 -6.00 -15.19
CA ASN A 68 1.47 -6.99 -14.74
C ASN A 68 2.71 -7.06 -15.68
N ALA A 69 2.60 -6.52 -16.91
CA ALA A 69 3.71 -6.30 -17.84
C ALA A 69 4.53 -5.00 -17.62
N HIS A 70 4.08 -3.99 -16.85
CA HIS A 70 4.75 -2.67 -16.84
C HIS A 70 4.97 -1.98 -15.47
N ARG A 71 4.32 -2.33 -14.35
CA ARG A 71 4.33 -1.42 -13.17
C ARG A 71 5.05 -1.92 -11.92
N ARG A 72 6.39 -2.00 -12.00
CA ARG A 72 7.28 -1.66 -10.87
C ARG A 72 7.76 -0.22 -11.03
N ARG A 73 7.00 0.78 -10.60
CA ARG A 73 7.56 2.15 -10.61
C ARG A 73 7.06 3.13 -9.54
N PHE A 74 6.55 2.68 -8.40
CA PHE A 74 6.15 3.62 -7.33
C PHE A 74 6.28 3.10 -5.90
N ASN A 75 7.36 2.40 -5.56
CA ASN A 75 7.66 2.03 -4.17
C ASN A 75 9.06 2.42 -3.68
N GLU A 76 9.72 3.41 -4.29
CA GLU A 76 11.00 3.93 -3.82
C GLU A 76 10.89 5.39 -3.39
N THR A 77 10.20 5.63 -2.27
CA THR A 77 10.43 6.83 -1.43
C THR A 77 9.86 6.57 -0.05
N THR A 78 10.61 5.84 0.79
CA THR A 78 10.76 6.10 2.23
C THR A 78 11.98 5.28 2.66
N THR A 79 13.15 5.68 2.15
CA THR A 79 14.37 5.58 2.96
C THR A 79 14.25 6.69 4.00
N ILE A 80 13.69 6.35 5.16
CA ILE A 80 13.93 7.11 6.38
C ILE A 80 14.65 6.11 7.28
N SER A 81 15.92 5.90 6.93
CA SER A 81 16.94 5.50 7.89
C SER A 81 17.55 6.80 8.43
N PRO A 82 17.26 7.14 9.69
CA PRO A 82 18.26 7.74 10.55
C PRO A 82 18.52 6.74 11.67
N GLY A 83 19.73 6.17 11.68
CA GLY A 83 20.19 5.34 12.80
C GLY A 83 20.54 3.91 12.44
N GLN A 84 21.30 3.69 11.36
CA GLN A 84 22.35 2.69 11.44
C GLN A 84 23.51 3.38 12.18
N PRO A 85 23.86 3.02 13.43
CA PRO A 85 25.16 3.35 13.95
C PRO A 85 26.18 2.63 13.06
N ASP A 86 26.96 3.44 12.34
CA ASP A 86 27.99 2.99 11.43
C ASP A 86 29.00 2.09 12.17
N PRO A 87 29.37 0.93 11.60
CA PRO A 87 30.45 0.09 12.11
C PRO A 87 31.80 0.67 11.65
N GLN A 88 32.45 1.48 12.50
CA GLN A 88 33.85 1.89 12.35
C GLN A 88 34.58 1.62 13.68
N ALA A 89 35.23 0.47 13.85
CA ALA A 89 36.66 0.19 13.53
C ALA A 89 37.60 0.54 14.72
N PRO A 90 38.90 0.22 14.71
CA PRO A 90 39.49 -1.11 14.87
C PRO A 90 40.60 -1.18 15.99
N THR A 91 40.96 -2.40 16.42
CA THR A 91 42.20 -2.85 17.14
C THR A 91 42.43 -2.39 18.60
N PRO A 92 43.38 -2.96 19.39
CA PRO A 92 44.24 -4.16 19.22
C PRO A 92 44.20 -5.14 20.42
N GLY A 93 44.70 -6.36 20.20
CA GLY A 93 45.04 -7.27 21.30
C GLY A 93 46.25 -6.78 22.10
N ILE A 94 46.24 -7.02 23.41
CA ILE A 94 47.45 -7.08 24.23
C ILE A 94 47.26 -8.25 25.22
N ALA A 95 48.10 -9.26 25.05
CA ALA A 95 48.36 -10.30 26.03
C ALA A 95 49.13 -9.71 27.22
N SER A 96 48.78 -10.07 28.46
CA SER A 96 49.71 -10.25 29.60
C SER A 96 48.94 -10.58 30.88
N GLY A 97 49.39 -11.61 31.59
CA GLY A 97 48.92 -12.01 32.92
C GLY A 97 48.97 -13.52 33.11
#